data_AF-A0A1N7FNJ9-F1
#
_entry.id   AF-A0A1N7FNJ9-F1
#
_cell.length_a   1.000
_cell.length_b   1.000
_cell.length_c   1.000
_cell.angle_alpha   90.00
_cell.angle_beta   90.00
_cell.angle_gamma   90.00
#
_symmetry.space_group_name_H-M   'P 1'
#
loop_
_entity.id
_entity.type
_entity.pdbx_description
1 polymer ?
#
loop_
_entity_poly.entity_id
_entity_poly.type
_entity_poly.pdbx_seq_one_letter_code
_entity_poly.pdbx_strand_id
1 'polypeptide(L)'
;MLSFPDVHALTSCLAAADADADTRGWGQPITLLLLHDGAPATDEAQREIRSLEFPLHPHDALADAAGPAALLHHIADELDGPATPYQATLAAIVGMIRVATPNARLLAWAACYRSLQPVDRRLRQARRVDAVDIDGRFYQLTRLHGDDHPVVLVDDTPANDAPPTYRGLVALLAAGVHFTQTRPRVGLRMTSTGRKPRSELDEPIFGVCGPDGASLRCRICGAVDEVTVTELPSMAGYGEDTSVRCSRCGSAETTDPIFGWRAKPATWPPLPPHDQP
;
A
#
# COMPACT_ATOMS: atom_id res chain seq x y z
N MET A 1 -14.20 8.53 19.99
CA MET A 1 -13.17 8.52 21.02
C MET A 1 -12.71 7.12 21.30
N LEU A 2 -11.49 6.82 20.88
CA LEU A 2 -10.66 5.70 21.27
C LEU A 2 -10.28 5.85 22.75
N SER A 3 -10.33 4.72 23.44
CA SER A 3 -9.93 4.60 24.84
C SER A 3 -8.40 4.52 24.97
N PHE A 4 -7.87 4.70 26.18
CA PHE A 4 -6.42 4.53 26.42
C PHE A 4 -5.89 3.15 25.96
N PRO A 5 -6.59 2.02 26.22
CA PRO A 5 -6.22 0.72 25.63
C PRO A 5 -6.17 0.71 24.10
N ASP A 6 -7.08 1.40 23.42
CA ASP A 6 -7.09 1.49 21.95
C ASP A 6 -5.88 2.28 21.44
N VAL A 7 -5.53 3.39 22.10
CA VAL A 7 -4.34 4.21 21.77
C VAL A 7 -3.05 3.38 21.93
N HIS A 8 -2.97 2.59 23.00
CA HIS A 8 -1.86 1.67 23.22
C HIS A 8 -1.81 0.56 22.16
N ALA A 9 -2.94 -0.07 21.86
CA ALA A 9 -3.04 -1.11 20.82
C ALA A 9 -2.66 -0.56 19.43
N LEU A 10 -3.06 0.67 19.12
CA LEU A 10 -2.72 1.35 17.86
C LEU A 10 -1.22 1.60 17.80
N THR A 11 -0.63 2.12 18.87
CA THR A 11 0.82 2.33 18.96
C THR A 11 1.59 1.02 18.80
N SER A 12 1.15 -0.06 19.44
CA SER A 12 1.75 -1.40 19.27
C SER A 12 1.62 -1.90 17.83
N CYS A 13 0.47 -1.68 17.18
CA CYS A 13 0.25 -2.03 15.77
C CYS A 13 1.20 -1.25 14.84
N LEU A 14 1.40 0.06 15.07
CA LEU A 14 2.35 0.86 14.30
C LEU A 14 3.80 0.42 14.52
N ALA A 15 4.18 0.05 15.75
CA ALA A 15 5.51 -0.47 16.05
C ALA A 15 5.77 -1.83 15.35
N ALA A 16 4.76 -2.70 15.29
CA ALA A 16 4.84 -3.94 14.54
C ALA A 16 4.98 -3.66 13.03
N ALA A 17 4.23 -2.71 12.47
CA ALA A 17 4.35 -2.33 11.08
C ALA A 17 5.73 -1.71 10.74
N ASP A 18 6.32 -0.94 11.65
CA ASP A 18 7.69 -0.43 11.53
C ASP A 18 8.73 -1.56 11.50
N ALA A 19 8.58 -2.56 12.38
CA ALA A 19 9.44 -3.74 12.41
C ALA A 19 9.29 -4.60 11.13
N ASP A 20 8.07 -4.84 10.67
CA ASP A 20 7.81 -5.56 9.42
C ASP A 20 8.43 -4.84 8.21
N ALA A 21 8.29 -3.52 8.15
CA ALA A 21 8.92 -2.73 7.10
C ALA A 21 10.45 -2.86 7.11
N ASP A 22 11.08 -3.14 8.27
CA ASP A 22 12.52 -3.34 8.36
C ASP A 22 12.97 -4.57 7.60
N THR A 23 12.20 -5.66 7.73
CA THR A 23 12.46 -6.92 7.03
C THR A 23 12.25 -6.83 5.51
N ARG A 24 11.42 -5.89 5.03
CA ARG A 24 11.00 -5.80 3.61
C ARG A 24 11.77 -4.80 2.75
N GLY A 25 12.93 -4.32 3.19
CA GLY A 25 13.76 -3.42 2.35
C GLY A 25 13.45 -1.93 2.52
N TRP A 26 13.06 -1.52 3.73
CA TRP A 26 13.18 -0.14 4.24
C TRP A 26 12.37 0.96 3.53
N GLY A 27 11.04 0.99 3.69
CA GLY A 27 10.23 2.21 3.49
C GLY A 27 10.34 2.91 2.13
N GLN A 28 10.77 2.16 1.11
CA GLN A 28 10.87 2.56 -0.29
C GLN A 28 10.27 1.43 -1.13
N PRO A 29 9.18 1.70 -1.87
CA PRO A 29 8.42 2.96 -1.91
C PRO A 29 7.73 3.27 -0.57
N ILE A 30 7.19 4.49 -0.45
CA ILE A 30 6.26 4.84 0.63
C ILE A 30 5.17 3.78 0.72
N THR A 31 4.83 3.36 1.94
CA THR A 31 3.79 2.38 2.20
C THR A 31 2.65 3.05 2.96
N LEU A 32 1.44 2.91 2.46
CA LEU A 32 0.23 3.40 3.11
C LEU A 32 -0.48 2.24 3.81
N LEU A 33 -0.98 2.45 5.02
CA LEU A 33 -1.60 1.43 5.85
C LEU A 33 -3.00 1.89 6.29
N LEU A 34 -3.97 0.98 6.24
CA LEU A 34 -5.26 1.13 6.91
C LEU A 34 -5.22 0.35 8.21
N LEU A 35 -5.57 1.02 9.31
CA LEU A 35 -5.72 0.38 10.60
C LEU A 35 -7.21 0.20 10.89
N HIS A 36 -7.60 -1.03 11.24
CA HIS A 36 -8.99 -1.37 11.52
C HIS A 36 -9.13 -2.27 12.74
N ASP A 37 -10.34 -2.36 13.27
CA ASP A 37 -10.67 -3.34 14.30
C ASP A 37 -10.50 -4.76 13.76
N GLY A 38 -9.76 -5.58 14.50
CA GLY A 38 -9.77 -7.03 14.36
C GLY A 38 -10.93 -7.69 15.10
N ALA A 39 -11.09 -9.00 14.91
CA ALA A 39 -11.94 -9.79 15.78
C ALA A 39 -11.36 -9.80 17.21
N PRO A 40 -12.18 -9.84 18.27
CA PRO A 40 -11.66 -10.00 19.62
C PRO A 40 -10.89 -11.32 19.72
N ALA A 41 -9.66 -11.27 20.22
CA ALA A 41 -8.77 -12.43 20.26
C ALA A 41 -9.24 -13.51 21.26
N THR A 42 -9.96 -13.12 22.33
CA THR A 42 -10.53 -14.01 23.37
C THR A 42 -11.61 -13.27 24.18
N ASP A 43 -12.29 -13.99 25.09
CA ASP A 43 -13.39 -13.52 25.97
C ASP A 43 -13.03 -12.32 26.88
N GLU A 44 -11.74 -11.97 27.02
CA GLU A 44 -11.29 -10.80 27.78
C GLU A 44 -10.96 -9.61 26.86
N ALA A 45 -12.03 -9.00 26.33
CA ALA A 45 -12.27 -7.58 26.00
C ALA A 45 -11.16 -6.67 25.40
N GLN A 46 -9.97 -7.14 25.03
CA GLN A 46 -8.96 -6.29 24.42
C GLN A 46 -9.12 -6.31 22.91
N ARG A 47 -9.48 -5.15 22.37
CA ARG A 47 -9.72 -4.95 20.95
C ARG A 47 -8.40 -5.10 20.20
N GLU A 48 -8.30 -6.10 19.35
CA GLU A 48 -7.15 -6.26 18.46
C GLU A 48 -7.23 -5.19 17.37
N ILE A 49 -6.15 -4.43 17.16
CA ILE A 49 -6.02 -3.51 16.02
C ILE A 49 -5.12 -4.17 14.99
N ARG A 50 -5.59 -4.22 13.75
CA ARG A 50 -4.85 -4.81 12.62
C ARG A 50 -4.53 -3.74 11.59
N SER A 51 -3.39 -3.88 10.94
CA SER A 51 -2.98 -3.06 9.81
C SER A 51 -3.05 -3.87 8.51
N LEU A 52 -3.55 -3.23 7.44
CA LEU A 52 -3.48 -3.75 6.09
C LEU A 52 -2.78 -2.73 5.19
N GLU A 53 -1.91 -3.21 4.32
CA GLU A 53 -1.26 -2.38 3.30
C GLU A 53 -2.29 -1.91 2.28
N PHE A 54 -2.34 -0.60 2.06
CA PHE A 54 -3.07 0.01 0.95
C PHE A 54 -2.15 0.11 -0.25
N PRO A 55 -2.46 -0.60 -1.35
CA PRO A 55 -1.59 -0.62 -2.50
C PRO A 55 -1.61 0.74 -3.19
N LEU A 56 -0.43 1.33 -3.35
CA LEU A 56 -0.22 2.56 -4.10
C LEU A 56 0.06 2.25 -5.57
N HIS A 57 -0.49 3.05 -6.48
CA HIS A 57 -0.17 2.92 -7.88
C HIS A 57 1.33 3.21 -8.07
N PRO A 58 2.07 2.41 -8.85
CA PRO A 58 3.53 2.58 -8.99
C PRO A 58 3.94 3.94 -9.54
N HIS A 59 3.12 4.54 -10.41
CA HIS A 59 3.37 5.92 -10.86
C HIS A 59 3.30 6.89 -9.70
N ASP A 60 2.30 6.84 -8.83
CA ASP A 60 2.17 7.80 -7.73
C ASP A 60 3.23 7.57 -6.64
N ALA A 61 3.61 6.30 -6.41
CA ALA A 61 4.66 5.92 -5.47
C ALA A 61 6.06 6.40 -5.88
N LEU A 62 6.29 6.66 -7.18
CA LEU A 62 7.58 7.08 -7.73
C LEU A 62 7.61 8.52 -8.26
N ALA A 63 6.45 9.06 -8.67
CA ALA A 63 6.37 10.32 -9.40
C ALA A 63 6.27 11.55 -8.51
N ASP A 64 5.85 11.42 -7.25
CA ASP A 64 5.61 12.61 -6.42
C ASP A 64 6.91 13.17 -5.82
N ALA A 65 7.59 14.01 -6.61
CA ALA A 65 8.75 14.79 -6.17
C ALA A 65 8.40 15.79 -5.06
N ALA A 66 7.13 16.13 -4.85
CA ALA A 66 6.68 16.99 -3.75
C ALA A 66 6.59 16.23 -2.41
N GLY A 67 6.81 14.91 -2.43
CA GLY A 67 7.02 14.08 -1.26
C GLY A 67 5.72 13.55 -0.63
N PRO A 68 5.83 12.89 0.54
CA PRO A 68 4.74 12.14 1.15
C PRO A 68 3.46 12.95 1.36
N ALA A 69 3.56 14.23 1.76
CA ALA A 69 2.39 15.05 2.05
C ALA A 69 1.51 15.30 0.81
N ALA A 70 2.13 15.59 -0.33
CA ALA A 70 1.41 15.82 -1.59
C ALA A 70 0.72 14.53 -2.07
N LEU A 71 1.43 13.41 -1.99
CA LEU A 71 0.88 12.10 -2.36
C LEU A 71 -0.36 11.74 -1.53
N LEU A 72 -0.32 11.98 -0.22
CA LEU A 72 -1.45 11.70 0.66
C LEU A 72 -2.68 12.55 0.29
N HIS A 73 -2.47 13.83 -0.06
CA HIS A 73 -3.54 14.70 -0.56
C HIS A 73 -4.08 14.22 -1.91
N HIS A 74 -3.21 13.86 -2.85
CA HIS A 74 -3.63 13.33 -4.15
C HIS A 74 -4.50 12.07 -4.01
N ILE A 75 -4.10 11.12 -3.16
CA ILE A 75 -4.88 9.92 -2.91
C ILE A 75 -6.22 10.27 -2.22
N ALA A 76 -6.24 11.24 -1.30
CA ALA A 76 -7.49 11.69 -0.68
C ALA A 76 -8.47 12.25 -1.71
N ASP A 77 -7.99 13.10 -2.62
CA ASP A 77 -8.79 13.67 -3.71
C ASP A 77 -9.32 12.56 -4.65
N GLU A 78 -8.48 11.57 -4.97
CA GLU A 78 -8.90 10.42 -5.78
C GLU A 78 -9.96 9.57 -5.05
N LEU A 79 -9.88 9.40 -3.73
CA LEU A 79 -10.88 8.64 -2.97
C LEU A 79 -12.25 9.32 -2.96
N ASP A 80 -12.27 10.65 -2.91
CA ASP A 80 -13.49 11.48 -3.00
C ASP A 80 -14.02 11.58 -4.44
N GLY A 81 -13.18 11.32 -5.44
CA GLY A 81 -13.57 11.27 -6.86
C GLY A 81 -14.52 10.12 -7.21
N PRO A 82 -15.32 10.25 -8.29
CA PRO A 82 -16.18 9.17 -8.74
C PRO A 82 -15.39 8.07 -9.48
N ALA A 83 -15.47 6.84 -8.97
CA ALA A 83 -14.99 5.62 -9.64
C ALA A 83 -13.49 5.60 -9.98
N THR A 84 -12.66 6.17 -9.11
CA THR A 84 -11.19 6.11 -9.25
C THR A 84 -10.63 4.72 -8.90
N PRO A 85 -9.42 4.39 -9.37
CA PRO A 85 -8.76 3.14 -8.99
C PRO A 85 -8.59 3.00 -7.47
N TYR A 86 -8.22 4.07 -6.76
CA TYR A 86 -8.07 4.05 -5.30
C TYR A 86 -9.39 3.82 -4.58
N GLN A 87 -10.48 4.37 -5.10
CA GLN A 87 -11.81 4.10 -4.55
C GLN A 87 -12.21 2.63 -4.73
N ALA A 88 -11.91 2.03 -5.88
CA ALA A 88 -12.14 0.61 -6.12
C ALA A 88 -11.29 -0.27 -5.19
N THR A 89 -10.03 0.09 -4.97
CA THR A 89 -9.12 -0.55 -4.00
C THR A 89 -9.68 -0.50 -2.59
N LEU A 90 -10.09 0.69 -2.14
CA LEU A 90 -10.67 0.87 -0.80
C LEU A 90 -11.96 0.03 -0.64
N ALA A 91 -12.79 -0.01 -1.68
CA ALA A 91 -14.00 -0.85 -1.70
C ALA A 91 -13.67 -2.33 -1.50
N ALA A 92 -12.67 -2.84 -2.22
CA ALA A 92 -12.24 -4.23 -2.14
C ALA A 92 -11.68 -4.56 -0.75
N ILE A 93 -10.79 -3.72 -0.22
CA ILE A 93 -10.20 -3.90 1.11
C ILE A 93 -11.28 -3.89 2.20
N VAL A 94 -12.16 -2.89 2.20
CA VAL A 94 -13.27 -2.81 3.16
C VAL A 94 -14.21 -4.01 3.02
N GLY A 95 -14.45 -4.48 1.79
CA GLY A 95 -15.20 -5.71 1.53
C GLY A 95 -14.56 -6.92 2.19
N MET A 96 -13.26 -7.14 1.98
CA MET A 96 -12.51 -8.25 2.60
C MET A 96 -12.52 -8.18 4.13
N ILE A 97 -12.26 -7.00 4.69
CA ILE A 97 -12.31 -6.77 6.14
C ILE A 97 -13.68 -7.16 6.70
N ARG A 98 -14.77 -6.74 6.03
CA ARG A 98 -16.14 -7.02 6.48
C ARG A 98 -16.55 -8.48 6.34
N VAL A 99 -15.94 -9.22 5.41
CA VAL A 99 -16.15 -10.68 5.31
C VAL A 99 -15.55 -11.39 6.53
N ALA A 100 -14.33 -11.00 6.93
CA ALA A 100 -13.66 -11.59 8.09
C ALA A 100 -14.21 -11.07 9.43
N THR A 101 -14.62 -9.81 9.49
CA THR A 101 -15.07 -9.12 10.70
C THR A 101 -16.19 -8.13 10.33
N PRO A 102 -17.47 -8.56 10.34
CA PRO A 102 -18.60 -7.77 9.81
C PRO A 102 -18.82 -6.40 10.43
N ASN A 103 -18.33 -6.22 11.67
CA ASN A 103 -18.45 -4.99 12.44
C ASN A 103 -17.12 -4.23 12.54
N ALA A 104 -16.10 -4.61 11.77
CA ALA A 104 -14.83 -3.91 11.78
C ALA A 104 -15.00 -2.46 11.31
N ARG A 105 -14.36 -1.55 12.03
CA ARG A 105 -14.33 -0.12 11.70
C ARG A 105 -12.92 0.26 11.30
N LEU A 106 -12.84 1.18 10.35
CA LEU A 106 -11.60 1.89 10.08
C LEU A 106 -11.30 2.81 11.28
N LEU A 107 -10.07 2.73 11.80
CA LEU A 107 -9.64 3.44 13.00
C LEU A 107 -8.60 4.52 12.70
N ALA A 108 -7.71 4.27 11.74
CA ALA A 108 -6.65 5.21 11.40
C ALA A 108 -6.10 4.94 9.99
N TRP A 109 -5.41 5.94 9.46
CA TRP A 109 -4.48 5.80 8.34
C TRP A 109 -3.06 6.04 8.83
N ALA A 110 -2.09 5.31 8.26
CA ALA A 110 -0.68 5.52 8.54
C ALA A 110 0.16 5.48 7.27
N ALA A 111 1.18 6.33 7.20
CA ALA A 111 2.16 6.38 6.14
C ALA A 111 3.55 6.04 6.69
N CYS A 112 4.17 5.00 6.13
CA CYS A 112 5.54 4.59 6.43
C CYS A 112 6.46 5.02 5.28
N TYR A 113 7.46 5.83 5.58
CA TYR A 113 8.37 6.39 4.58
C TYR A 113 9.76 6.66 5.16
N ARG A 114 10.74 6.84 4.26
CA ARG A 114 12.08 7.31 4.63
C ARG A 114 12.13 8.82 4.74
N SER A 115 12.79 9.32 5.77
CA SER A 115 13.04 10.73 6.05
C SER A 115 14.52 10.96 6.33
N LEU A 116 14.99 12.18 6.14
CA LEU A 116 16.27 12.64 6.70
C LEU A 116 15.98 13.43 7.97
N GLN A 117 16.69 13.10 9.06
CA GLN A 117 16.54 13.76 10.35
C GLN A 117 17.87 14.42 10.74
N PRO A 118 17.87 15.70 11.16
CA PRO A 118 19.07 16.35 11.68
C PRO A 118 19.40 15.80 13.07
N VAL A 119 20.56 15.17 13.21
CA VAL A 119 21.12 14.67 14.47
C VAL A 119 22.56 15.17 14.56
N ASP A 120 22.88 15.93 15.62
CA ASP A 120 24.23 16.50 15.84
C ASP A 120 24.82 17.23 14.62
N ARG A 121 24.00 18.06 13.96
CA ARG A 121 24.34 18.81 12.72
C ARG A 121 24.63 17.93 11.50
N ARG A 122 24.33 16.64 11.53
CA ARG A 122 24.39 15.73 10.38
C ARG A 122 22.99 15.24 10.02
N LEU A 123 22.73 15.04 8.73
CA LEU A 123 21.50 14.39 8.29
C LEU A 123 21.70 12.87 8.39
N ARG A 124 20.90 12.22 9.23
CA ARG A 124 20.81 10.77 9.32
C ARG A 124 19.53 10.30 8.64
N GLN A 125 19.60 9.15 7.98
CA GLN A 125 18.40 8.48 7.49
C GLN A 125 17.59 7.98 8.68
N ALA A 126 16.29 8.19 8.60
CA ALA A 126 15.31 7.75 9.58
C ALA A 126 14.14 7.10 8.85
N ARG A 127 13.57 6.07 9.46
CA ARG A 127 12.24 5.61 9.11
C ARG A 127 11.22 6.36 9.94
N ARG A 128 10.14 6.74 9.29
CA ARG A 128 9.05 7.46 9.93
C ARG A 128 7.73 6.77 9.61
N VAL A 129 6.94 6.55 10.65
CA VAL A 129 5.55 6.14 10.52
C VAL A 129 4.71 7.25 11.12
N ASP A 130 4.00 7.96 10.26
CA ASP A 130 3.05 8.99 10.67
C ASP A 130 1.64 8.41 10.56
N ALA A 131 0.79 8.59 11.57
CA ALA A 131 -0.58 8.10 11.54
C ALA A 131 -1.56 9.13 12.14
N VAL A 132 -2.81 9.08 11.67
CA VAL A 132 -3.92 9.85 12.23
C VAL A 132 -5.10 8.93 12.48
N ASP A 133 -5.62 8.96 13.71
CA ASP A 133 -6.80 8.19 14.10
C ASP A 133 -8.12 8.95 13.91
N ILE A 134 -9.24 8.24 14.06
CA ILE A 134 -10.61 8.77 13.97
C ILE A 134 -10.94 9.89 14.97
N ASP A 135 -10.12 10.11 16.00
CA ASP A 135 -10.28 11.23 16.93
C ASP A 135 -9.41 12.43 16.56
N GLY A 136 -8.59 12.31 15.51
CA GLY A 136 -7.67 13.35 15.04
C GLY A 136 -6.33 13.36 15.78
N ARG A 137 -6.03 12.35 16.61
CA ARG A 137 -4.71 12.26 17.26
C ARG A 137 -3.65 11.92 16.22
N PHE A 138 -2.48 12.52 16.36
CA PHE A 138 -1.34 12.28 15.51
C PHE A 138 -0.33 11.38 16.21
N TYR A 139 0.10 10.32 15.52
CA TYR A 139 1.13 9.40 15.99
C TYR A 139 2.33 9.52 15.08
N GLN A 140 3.51 9.61 15.67
CA GLN A 140 4.77 9.63 14.96
C GLN A 140 5.72 8.62 15.59
N LEU A 141 6.03 7.55 14.86
CA LEU A 141 7.20 6.73 15.14
C LEU A 141 8.37 7.22 14.32
N THR A 142 9.53 7.37 14.95
CA THR A 142 10.79 7.67 14.27
C THR A 142 11.87 6.70 14.74
N ARG A 143 12.44 5.94 13.80
CA ARG A 143 13.59 5.06 14.04
C ARG A 143 14.76 5.56 13.20
N LEU A 144 15.82 6.04 13.84
CA LEU A 144 17.05 6.38 13.10
C LEU A 144 17.70 5.09 12.59
N HIS A 145 18.36 5.17 11.44
CA HIS A 145 19.07 4.02 10.92
C HIS A 145 20.20 3.60 11.88
N GLY A 146 20.17 2.33 12.30
CA GLY A 146 21.13 1.73 13.24
C GLY A 146 20.65 1.73 14.69
N ASP A 147 19.48 2.31 14.99
CA ASP A 147 18.91 2.31 16.33
C ASP A 147 17.97 1.10 16.49
N ASP A 148 18.04 0.45 17.66
CA ASP A 148 17.25 -0.77 17.95
C ASP A 148 15.77 -0.50 18.20
N HIS A 149 15.44 0.70 18.69
CA HIS A 149 14.09 1.04 19.14
C HIS A 149 13.60 2.34 18.49
N PRO A 150 12.35 2.39 18.01
CA PRO A 150 11.74 3.62 17.54
C PRO A 150 11.37 4.51 18.72
N VAL A 151 11.46 5.82 18.52
CA VAL A 151 10.85 6.82 19.41
C VAL A 151 9.42 7.05 18.95
N VAL A 152 8.46 6.91 19.87
CA VAL A 152 7.04 7.17 19.64
C VAL A 152 6.68 8.52 20.24
N LEU A 153 6.04 9.37 19.43
CA LEU A 153 5.35 10.58 19.87
C LEU A 153 3.87 10.43 19.57
N VAL A 154 3.02 10.75 20.54
CA VAL A 154 1.57 10.85 20.36
C VAL A 154 1.16 12.28 20.73
N ASP A 155 0.51 12.96 19.80
CA ASP A 155 0.01 14.32 19.98
C ASP A 155 -1.52 14.32 19.85
N ASP A 156 -2.19 14.61 20.95
CA ASP A 156 -3.66 14.72 21.00
C ASP A 156 -4.18 16.02 20.37
N THR A 157 -3.32 17.02 20.22
CA THR A 157 -3.68 18.36 19.74
C THR A 157 -2.64 18.88 18.75
N PRO A 158 -2.44 18.20 17.61
CA PRO A 158 -1.47 18.61 16.59
C PRO A 158 -1.79 20.04 16.12
N ALA A 159 -0.93 20.97 16.52
CA ALA A 159 -1.04 22.39 16.21
C ALA A 159 -0.45 22.72 14.83
N ASN A 160 -0.17 24.00 14.57
CA ASN A 160 0.45 24.45 13.32
C ASN A 160 1.84 23.88 13.06
N ASP A 161 2.51 23.34 14.08
CA ASP A 161 3.84 22.73 13.98
C ASP A 161 3.78 21.23 13.64
N ALA A 162 2.58 20.70 13.37
CA ALA A 162 2.41 19.32 12.95
C ALA A 162 3.20 19.02 11.65
N PRO A 163 3.68 17.78 11.49
CA PRO A 163 4.42 17.41 10.28
C PRO A 163 3.58 17.60 9.01
N PRO A 164 4.20 17.87 7.85
CA PRO A 164 3.47 18.10 6.60
C PRO A 164 2.51 16.97 6.20
N THR A 165 2.80 15.73 6.60
CA THR A 165 1.98 14.53 6.38
C THR A 165 0.67 14.54 7.16
N TYR A 166 0.58 15.27 8.28
CA TYR A 166 -0.60 15.30 9.14
C TYR A 166 -1.86 15.70 8.38
N ARG A 167 -1.80 16.81 7.61
CA ARG A 167 -2.96 17.30 6.85
C ARG A 167 -3.40 16.33 5.74
N GLY A 168 -2.43 15.68 5.09
CA GLY A 168 -2.71 14.65 4.08
C GLY A 168 -3.39 13.42 4.70
N LEU A 169 -2.90 12.96 5.86
CA LEU A 169 -3.51 11.84 6.59
C LEU A 169 -4.92 12.17 7.10
N VAL A 170 -5.15 13.39 7.59
CA VAL A 170 -6.50 13.86 7.97
C VAL A 170 -7.44 13.86 6.76
N ALA A 171 -6.97 14.33 5.60
CA ALA A 171 -7.75 14.31 4.37
C ALA A 171 -8.11 12.88 3.95
N LEU A 172 -7.13 11.96 3.97
CA LEU A 172 -7.35 10.53 3.67
C LEU A 172 -8.35 9.88 4.62
N LEU A 173 -8.24 10.19 5.91
CA LEU A 173 -9.17 9.68 6.91
C LEU A 173 -10.59 10.19 6.65
N ALA A 174 -10.75 11.48 6.36
CA ALA A 174 -12.05 12.06 6.01
C ALA A 174 -12.65 11.39 4.76
N ALA A 175 -11.87 11.25 3.68
CA ALA A 175 -12.30 10.59 2.45
C ALA A 175 -12.68 9.11 2.69
N GLY A 176 -11.87 8.38 3.46
CA GLY A 176 -12.14 6.99 3.82
C GLY A 176 -13.40 6.82 4.66
N VAL A 177 -13.62 7.70 5.65
CA VAL A 177 -14.85 7.71 6.45
C VAL A 177 -16.06 8.02 5.57
N HIS A 178 -15.97 9.04 4.72
CA HIS A 178 -17.04 9.40 3.79
C HIS A 178 -17.41 8.24 2.87
N PHE A 179 -16.41 7.55 2.32
CA PHE A 179 -16.59 6.36 1.50
C PHE A 179 -17.37 5.25 2.23
N THR A 180 -17.01 4.97 3.49
CA THR A 180 -17.67 3.90 4.27
C THR A 180 -19.11 4.24 4.68
N GLN A 181 -19.46 5.52 4.77
CA GLN A 181 -20.79 6.01 5.17
C GLN A 181 -21.75 6.12 3.98
N THR A 182 -21.27 6.58 2.82
CA THR A 182 -22.12 6.88 1.66
C THR A 182 -22.49 5.65 0.82
N ARG A 183 -21.73 4.56 0.91
CA ARG A 183 -22.05 3.32 0.19
C ARG A 183 -22.78 2.33 1.09
N PRO A 184 -24.11 2.12 0.90
CA PRO A 184 -24.82 1.04 1.59
C PRO A 184 -24.20 -0.32 1.26
N ARG A 185 -24.42 -1.31 2.14
CA ARG A 185 -23.97 -2.73 2.09
C ARG A 185 -24.49 -3.51 0.88
N VAL A 186 -24.49 -2.93 -0.31
CA VAL A 186 -24.96 -3.56 -1.54
C VAL A 186 -23.89 -4.54 -1.98
N GLY A 187 -24.25 -5.82 -1.95
CA GLY A 187 -23.40 -6.92 -2.41
C GLY A 187 -22.81 -6.59 -3.77
N LEU A 188 -21.49 -6.67 -3.86
CA LEU A 188 -20.71 -6.41 -5.07
C LEU A 188 -21.19 -7.38 -6.17
N ARG A 189 -22.15 -6.95 -6.98
CA ARG A 189 -22.44 -7.58 -8.27
C ARG A 189 -21.52 -6.90 -9.28
N MET A 190 -20.36 -7.52 -9.51
CA MET A 190 -19.45 -7.11 -10.58
C MET A 190 -20.17 -7.31 -11.93
N THR A 191 -20.66 -6.22 -12.52
CA THR A 191 -20.98 -6.18 -13.95
C THR A 191 -19.83 -5.45 -14.64
N SER A 192 -18.87 -6.22 -15.16
CA SER A 192 -17.84 -5.71 -16.06
C SER A 192 -18.47 -5.40 -17.42
N THR A 193 -18.57 -4.12 -17.77
CA THR A 193 -18.70 -3.72 -19.18
C THR A 193 -17.58 -2.75 -19.48
N GLY A 194 -16.73 -3.16 -20.41
CA GLY A 194 -15.45 -2.53 -20.67
C GLY A 194 -15.57 -1.23 -21.44
N ARG A 195 -14.55 -0.40 -21.28
CA ARG A 195 -14.07 0.49 -22.32
C ARG A 195 -12.56 0.63 -22.19
N LYS A 196 -11.84 0.18 -23.21
CA LYS A 196 -10.37 0.17 -23.30
C LYS A 196 -9.90 1.48 -23.95
N PRO A 197 -9.15 2.37 -23.27
CA PRO A 197 -8.31 3.34 -23.96
C PRO A 197 -7.13 2.60 -24.61
N ARG A 198 -6.70 3.08 -25.78
CA ARG A 198 -5.63 2.50 -26.60
C ARG A 198 -4.26 3.07 -26.22
N SER A 199 -3.26 2.16 -26.27
CA SER A 199 -1.79 2.30 -26.38
C SER A 199 -0.95 2.88 -25.23
N GLU A 200 -0.78 2.06 -24.19
CA GLU A 200 0.42 2.00 -23.30
C GLU A 200 1.06 0.59 -23.34
N LEU A 201 0.73 -0.22 -24.35
CA LEU A 201 1.09 -1.66 -24.39
C LEU A 201 2.51 -1.95 -24.91
N ASP A 202 3.31 -0.93 -25.25
CA ASP A 202 4.66 -1.12 -25.79
C ASP A 202 5.77 -0.91 -24.76
N GLU A 203 5.43 -0.62 -23.50
CA GLU A 203 6.42 -0.50 -22.44
C GLU A 203 6.53 -1.80 -21.62
N PRO A 204 7.75 -2.30 -21.32
CA PRO A 204 7.89 -3.52 -20.54
C PRO A 204 7.31 -3.35 -19.12
N ILE A 205 6.46 -4.30 -18.72
CA ILE A 205 5.94 -4.51 -17.36
C ILE A 205 7.09 -4.71 -16.37
N PHE A 206 8.20 -5.31 -16.78
CA PHE A 206 9.36 -5.54 -15.91
C PHE A 206 10.51 -4.59 -16.25
N GLY A 207 10.88 -3.74 -15.29
CA GLY A 207 12.05 -2.87 -15.41
C GLY A 207 13.24 -3.45 -14.65
N VAL A 208 14.43 -3.39 -15.23
CA VAL A 208 15.68 -3.62 -14.50
C VAL A 208 15.91 -2.49 -13.50
N CYS A 209 16.33 -2.82 -12.28
CA CYS A 209 16.64 -1.89 -11.21
C CYS A 209 17.83 -2.39 -10.37
N GLY A 210 18.39 -1.50 -9.55
CA GLY A 210 19.58 -1.77 -8.73
C GLY A 210 20.92 -1.46 -9.44
N PRO A 211 22.04 -1.45 -8.70
CA PRO A 211 23.36 -1.34 -9.30
C PRO A 211 23.57 -2.52 -10.24
N ASP A 212 24.08 -2.25 -11.44
CA ASP A 212 24.35 -3.23 -12.50
C ASP A 212 23.11 -3.91 -13.14
N GLY A 213 21.88 -3.48 -12.82
CA GLY A 213 20.65 -4.02 -13.42
C GLY A 213 20.30 -5.43 -12.96
N ALA A 214 20.81 -5.85 -11.80
CA ALA A 214 20.68 -7.21 -11.27
C ALA A 214 19.28 -7.59 -10.77
N SER A 215 18.42 -6.62 -10.47
CA SER A 215 17.07 -6.87 -9.93
C SER A 215 15.98 -6.52 -10.94
N LEU A 216 14.89 -7.29 -10.91
CA LEU A 216 13.70 -7.05 -11.72
C LEU A 216 12.60 -6.44 -10.87
N ARG A 217 12.09 -5.29 -11.30
CA ARG A 217 10.93 -4.63 -10.69
C ARG A 217 9.70 -4.78 -11.57
N CYS A 218 8.62 -5.30 -11.00
CA CYS A 218 7.31 -5.21 -11.62
C CYS A 218 6.81 -3.76 -11.58
N ARG A 219 6.66 -3.12 -12.74
CA ARG A 219 6.17 -1.75 -12.86
C ARG A 219 4.66 -1.61 -12.59
N ILE A 220 3.93 -2.73 -12.49
CA ILE A 220 2.49 -2.74 -12.21
C ILE A 220 2.19 -2.78 -10.71
N CYS A 221 3.03 -3.40 -9.88
CA CYS A 221 2.81 -3.44 -8.42
C CYS A 221 4.01 -3.02 -7.56
N GLY A 222 5.14 -2.66 -8.19
CA GLY A 222 6.35 -2.22 -7.51
C GLY A 222 7.21 -3.34 -6.90
N ALA A 223 6.77 -4.61 -6.96
CA ALA A 223 7.50 -5.74 -6.38
C ALA A 223 8.89 -5.89 -7.02
N VAL A 224 9.92 -6.12 -6.19
CA VAL A 224 11.32 -6.28 -6.62
C VAL A 224 11.74 -7.72 -6.35
N ASP A 225 12.26 -8.39 -7.37
CA ASP A 225 12.71 -9.79 -7.36
C ASP A 225 11.63 -10.82 -6.97
N GLU A 226 10.38 -10.40 -6.87
CA GLU A 226 9.19 -11.24 -6.76
C GLU A 226 8.65 -11.60 -8.17
N VAL A 227 9.54 -12.21 -8.97
CA VAL A 227 9.24 -12.63 -10.34
C VAL A 227 9.63 -14.09 -10.57
N THR A 228 8.77 -14.82 -11.26
CA THR A 228 9.06 -16.15 -11.78
C THR A 228 9.38 -16.02 -13.26
N VAL A 229 10.59 -16.42 -13.63
CA VAL A 229 11.01 -16.54 -15.03
C VAL A 229 10.90 -18.02 -15.42
N THR A 230 10.31 -18.29 -16.58
CA THR A 230 10.17 -19.63 -17.13
C THR A 230 10.60 -19.60 -18.59
N GLU A 231 11.53 -20.48 -18.94
CA GLU A 231 12.00 -20.67 -20.31
C GLU A 231 11.65 -22.10 -20.72
N LEU A 232 10.95 -22.24 -21.84
CA LEU A 232 10.53 -23.53 -22.37
C LEU A 232 10.89 -23.61 -23.85
N PRO A 233 11.25 -24.79 -24.37
CA PRO A 233 11.42 -24.97 -25.81
C PRO A 233 10.14 -24.57 -26.55
N SER A 234 10.26 -23.73 -27.57
CA SER A 234 9.09 -23.23 -28.27
C SER A 234 8.37 -24.34 -29.03
N MET A 235 7.05 -24.33 -28.99
CA MET A 235 6.20 -25.21 -29.83
C MET A 235 6.36 -24.93 -31.33
N ALA A 236 7.05 -23.84 -31.70
CA ALA A 236 7.47 -23.54 -33.07
C ALA A 236 8.47 -24.54 -33.66
N GLY A 237 9.09 -25.39 -32.83
CA GLY A 237 10.15 -26.30 -33.25
C GLY A 237 11.53 -25.63 -33.39
N TYR A 238 11.64 -24.35 -33.04
CA TYR A 238 12.89 -23.60 -32.93
C TYR A 238 12.73 -22.45 -31.93
N GLY A 239 13.82 -22.07 -31.26
CA GLY A 239 13.81 -21.01 -30.25
C GLY A 239 13.18 -21.43 -28.92
N GLU A 240 13.03 -20.45 -28.02
CA GLU A 240 12.50 -20.62 -26.67
C GLU A 240 11.33 -19.65 -26.44
N ASP A 241 10.32 -20.12 -25.72
CA ASP A 241 9.26 -19.29 -25.18
C ASP A 241 9.71 -18.84 -23.78
N THR A 242 9.90 -17.53 -23.59
CA THR A 242 10.23 -16.95 -22.30
C THR A 242 8.98 -16.32 -21.68
N SER A 243 8.66 -16.66 -20.44
CA SER A 243 7.58 -16.05 -19.67
C SER A 243 8.12 -15.50 -18.37
N VAL A 244 7.89 -14.22 -18.12
CA VAL A 244 8.20 -13.55 -16.85
C VAL A 244 6.90 -13.19 -16.18
N ARG A 245 6.69 -13.60 -14.94
CA ARG A 245 5.46 -13.36 -14.18
C ARG A 245 5.76 -12.80 -12.80
N CYS A 246 5.08 -11.72 -12.41
CA CYS A 246 5.14 -11.22 -11.04
C CYS A 246 4.34 -12.16 -10.13
N SER A 247 4.97 -12.71 -9.09
CA SER A 247 4.28 -13.56 -8.12
C SER A 247 3.28 -12.77 -7.26
N ARG A 248 3.50 -11.46 -7.09
CA ARG A 248 2.64 -10.58 -6.27
C ARG A 248 1.33 -10.18 -6.94
N CYS A 249 1.38 -9.67 -8.17
CA CYS A 249 0.16 -9.18 -8.87
C CYS A 249 -0.28 -10.05 -10.05
N GLY A 250 0.54 -11.01 -10.47
CA GLY A 250 0.22 -11.88 -11.60
C GLY A 250 0.40 -11.26 -12.99
N SER A 251 0.90 -10.01 -13.08
CA SER A 251 1.31 -9.42 -14.37
C SER A 251 2.33 -10.32 -15.04
N ALA A 252 2.24 -10.47 -16.36
CA ALA A 252 3.13 -11.34 -17.10
C ALA A 252 3.56 -10.73 -18.44
N GLU A 253 4.80 -11.01 -18.83
CA GLU A 253 5.31 -10.83 -20.17
C GLU A 253 5.62 -12.20 -20.75
N THR A 254 5.29 -12.40 -22.01
CA THR A 254 5.64 -13.62 -22.73
C THR A 254 6.25 -13.25 -24.06
N THR A 255 7.39 -13.83 -24.38
CA THR A 255 8.07 -13.71 -25.67
C THR A 255 8.11 -15.09 -26.30
N ASP A 256 7.60 -15.20 -27.53
CA ASP A 256 7.70 -16.43 -28.30
C ASP A 256 8.14 -16.12 -29.75
N PRO A 257 8.84 -17.04 -30.45
CA PRO A 257 9.36 -16.80 -31.80
C PRO A 257 8.29 -16.56 -32.87
N ILE A 258 7.05 -17.01 -32.66
CA ILE A 258 5.97 -16.95 -33.65
C ILE A 258 5.20 -15.63 -33.55
N PHE A 259 4.90 -15.19 -32.33
CA PHE A 259 4.01 -14.09 -32.05
C PHE A 259 4.70 -12.90 -31.38
N GLY A 260 6.00 -13.01 -31.10
CA GLY A 260 6.81 -11.95 -30.50
C GLY A 260 6.48 -11.72 -29.02
N TRP A 261 6.82 -10.52 -28.55
CA TRP A 261 6.60 -10.11 -27.17
C TRP A 261 5.15 -9.68 -26.93
N ARG A 262 4.59 -10.10 -25.80
CA ARG A 262 3.24 -9.74 -25.33
C ARG A 262 3.24 -9.45 -23.84
N ALA A 263 2.80 -8.25 -23.49
CA ALA A 263 2.47 -7.85 -22.13
C ALA A 263 1.01 -8.17 -21.77
N LYS A 264 0.83 -8.81 -20.61
CA LYS A 264 -0.44 -8.97 -19.93
C LYS A 264 -0.35 -8.32 -18.54
N PRO A 265 -0.59 -7.00 -18.44
CA PRO A 265 -0.60 -6.34 -17.14
C PRO A 265 -1.76 -6.88 -16.30
N ALA A 266 -1.51 -7.07 -15.00
CA ALA A 266 -2.58 -7.35 -14.06
C ALA A 266 -3.56 -6.16 -14.02
N THR A 267 -4.84 -6.45 -13.85
CA THR A 267 -5.81 -5.39 -13.58
C THR A 267 -5.48 -4.77 -12.22
N TRP A 268 -5.35 -3.45 -12.18
CA TRP A 268 -5.17 -2.70 -10.94
C TRP A 268 -6.54 -2.32 -10.35
N PRO A 269 -6.76 -2.45 -9.03
CA PRO A 269 -5.86 -3.04 -8.02
C PRO A 269 -5.69 -4.55 -8.18
N PRO A 270 -4.53 -5.11 -7.78
CA PRO A 270 -4.31 -6.55 -7.81
C PRO A 270 -5.38 -7.23 -6.95
N LEU A 271 -6.17 -8.09 -7.59
CA LEU A 271 -7.06 -8.97 -6.86
C LEU A 271 -6.20 -9.92 -6.01
N PRO A 272 -6.57 -10.20 -4.75
CA PRO A 272 -5.89 -11.23 -3.97
C PRO A 272 -5.90 -12.54 -4.77
N PRO A 273 -4.86 -13.38 -4.64
CA PRO A 273 -4.82 -14.66 -5.33
C PRO A 273 -6.10 -15.43 -4.97
N HIS A 274 -6.87 -15.79 -5.99
CA HIS A 274 -7.89 -16.80 -5.83
C HIS A 274 -7.13 -18.10 -5.54
N ASP A 275 -7.23 -18.60 -4.31
CA ASP A 275 -6.98 -20.00 -4.03
C ASP A 275 -7.90 -20.80 -4.97
N GLN A 276 -7.32 -21.31 -6.06
CA GLN A 276 -7.97 -22.35 -6.83
C GLN A 276 -7.84 -23.66 -6.03
N PRO A 277 -8.93 -24.44 -5.93
CA PRO A 277 -8.93 -25.71 -5.19
C PRO A 277 -7.99 -26.76 -5.77
#